data_AF-A0A3D6C5B6-F1
#
_entry.id   AF-A0A3D6C5B6-F1
#
_cell.length_a   1.000
_cell.length_b   1.000
_cell.length_c   1.000
_cell.angle_alpha   90.00
_cell.angle_beta   90.00
_cell.angle_gamma   90.00
#
_symmetry.space_group_name_H-M   'P 1'
#
loop_
_entity.id
_entity.type
_entity.pdbx_description
1 polymer ?
#
loop_
_entity_poly.entity_id
_entity_poly.type
_entity_poly.pdbx_seq_one_letter_code
_entity_poly.pdbx_strand_id
1 'polypeptide(L)' 'KERPIAYKLGIGFCDHNHERKIPLAGFEGMANFAREVHETVTSPIWDLVPRRANKNTGKGNGK' A
#
# COMPACT_ATOMS: atom_id res chain seq x y z
N LYS A 1 8.63 10.35 8.21
CA LYS A 1 7.92 10.79 9.45
C LYS A 1 6.44 10.39 9.42
N GLU A 2 5.73 10.62 8.31
CA GLU A 2 4.31 10.22 8.10
C GLU A 2 4.09 8.70 7.88
N ARG A 3 5.12 7.98 7.40
CA ARG A 3 5.00 6.56 7.04
C ARG A 3 4.50 5.64 8.16
N PRO A 4 5.01 5.69 9.41
CA PRO A 4 4.55 4.78 10.47
C PRO A 4 3.09 5.02 10.88
N ILE A 5 2.61 6.27 10.84
CA ILE A 5 1.22 6.59 11.19
C ILE A 5 0.27 6.09 10.09
N ALA A 6 0.63 6.26 8.81
CA ALA A 6 -0.16 5.76 7.68
C ALA A 6 -0.39 4.24 7.76
N TYR A 7 0.66 3.45 8.01
CA TYR A 7 0.54 1.99 8.11
C TYR A 7 -0.29 1.53 9.32
N LYS A 8 -0.17 2.19 10.48
CA LYS A 8 -1.02 1.90 11.64
C LYS A 8 -2.50 2.15 11.37
N LEU A 9 -2.81 3.12 10.52
CA LEU A 9 -4.17 3.42 10.07
C LEU A 9 -4.65 2.51 8.93
N GLY A 10 -3.81 1.60 8.44
CA GLY A 10 -4.11 0.72 7.30
C GLY A 10 -4.18 1.46 5.97
N ILE A 11 -3.40 2.53 5.82
CA ILE A 11 -3.33 3.37 4.62
C ILE A 11 -1.99 3.12 3.92
N GLY A 12 -2.04 2.82 2.62
CA GLY A 12 -0.86 2.71 1.78
C GLY A 12 -0.08 4.02 1.74
N PHE A 13 1.25 3.94 1.76
CA PHE A 13 2.11 5.12 1.80
C PHE A 13 3.18 4.99 0.72
N CYS A 14 3.14 5.89 -0.25
CA CYS A 14 4.22 6.11 -1.21
C CYS A 14 5.12 7.21 -0.65
N ASP A 15 6.38 6.87 -0.39
CA ASP A 15 7.28 7.80 0.28
C ASP A 15 8.07 8.59 -0.75
N HIS A 16 7.76 9.89 -0.88
CA HIS A 16 8.56 10.84 -1.66
C HIS A 16 9.75 11.43 -0.85
N ASN A 17 10.41 10.64 0.00
CA ASN A 17 11.66 10.96 0.72
C ASN A 17 12.83 11.51 -0.14
N HIS A 18 13.70 12.32 0.48
CA HIS A 18 14.91 12.93 -0.12
C HIS A 18 16.13 11.99 -0.19
N GLU A 19 16.13 10.86 0.53
CA GLU A 19 17.22 9.87 0.51
C GLU A 19 16.99 8.71 -0.49
N ARG A 20 16.05 8.88 -1.44
CA ARG A 20 15.68 7.81 -2.37
C ARG A 20 16.82 7.54 -3.35
N LYS A 21 17.13 6.25 -3.54
CA LYS A 21 18.17 5.79 -4.47
C LYS A 21 17.69 5.58 -5.91
N ILE A 22 16.38 5.64 -6.17
CA ILE A 22 15.75 5.43 -7.48
C ILE A 22 14.90 6.66 -7.87
N PRO A 23 14.87 7.09 -9.15
CA PRO A 23 14.04 8.21 -9.58
C PRO A 23 12.56 7.81 -9.60
N LEU A 24 11.67 8.78 -9.38
CA LEU A 24 10.20 8.64 -9.53
C LEU A 24 9.63 9.54 -10.63
N ALA A 25 10.47 10.35 -11.28
CA ALA A 25 10.10 11.23 -12.39
C ALA A 25 10.96 10.93 -13.62
N GLY A 26 10.50 11.37 -14.80
CA GLY A 26 11.06 10.95 -16.10
C GLY A 26 10.60 9.54 -16.48
N PHE A 27 10.99 9.04 -17.65
CA PHE A 27 10.49 7.76 -18.18
C PHE A 27 10.73 6.57 -17.24
N GLU A 28 11.98 6.38 -16.81
CA GLU A 28 12.33 5.32 -15.85
C GLU A 28 11.67 5.56 -14.48
N GLY A 29 11.58 6.82 -14.06
CA GLY A 29 10.93 7.17 -12.82
C GLY A 29 9.44 6.87 -12.79
N MET A 30 8.73 7.06 -13.90
CA MET A 30 7.32 6.70 -14.01
C MET A 30 7.10 5.19 -13.90
N ALA A 31 8.01 4.37 -14.45
CA ALA A 31 7.97 2.92 -14.29
C ALA A 31 8.19 2.52 -12.81
N ASN A 32 9.18 3.13 -12.15
CA ASN A 32 9.46 2.90 -10.73
C ASN A 32 8.28 3.31 -9.84
N PHE A 33 7.69 4.48 -10.11
CA PHE A 33 6.53 4.98 -9.39
C PHE A 33 5.31 4.05 -9.57
N ALA A 34 5.02 3.64 -10.81
CA ALA A 34 3.92 2.71 -11.08
C ALA A 34 4.11 1.38 -10.32
N ARG A 35 5.35 0.87 -10.29
CA ARG A 35 5.68 -0.34 -9.54
C ARG A 35 5.48 -0.16 -8.03
N GLU A 36 5.99 0.92 -7.45
CA GLU A 36 5.84 1.21 -6.01
C GLU A 36 4.36 1.33 -5.60
N VAL A 37 3.57 2.06 -6.39
CA VAL A 37 2.12 2.19 -6.17
C VAL A 37 1.44 0.83 -6.28
N HIS A 38 1.73 0.07 -7.35
CA HIS A 38 1.10 -1.23 -7.57
C HIS A 38 1.38 -2.20 -6.43
N GLU A 39 2.64 -2.42 -6.08
CA GLU A 39 3.05 -3.29 -4.96
C GLU A 39 2.41 -2.85 -3.65
N THR A 40 2.32 -1.54 -3.42
CA THR A 40 1.70 -1.00 -2.21
C THR A 40 0.21 -1.30 -2.19
N VAL A 41 -0.55 -1.04 -3.24
CA VAL A 41 -2.02 -1.20 -3.21
C VAL A 41 -2.50 -2.64 -3.30
N THR A 42 -1.72 -3.53 -3.95
CA THR A 42 -2.06 -4.96 -4.11
C THR A 42 -1.45 -5.85 -3.03
N SER A 43 -0.70 -5.29 -2.09
CA SER A 43 -0.06 -6.06 -1.03
C SER A 43 -1.07 -6.91 -0.23
N PRO A 44 -0.80 -8.21 0.00
CA PRO A 44 -1.67 -9.07 0.81
C PRO A 44 -1.71 -8.65 2.28
N ILE A 45 -0.81 -7.77 2.72
CA ILE A 45 -0.81 -7.22 4.08
C ILE A 45 -2.14 -6.52 4.41
N TRP A 46 -2.85 -6.02 3.39
CA TRP A 46 -4.12 -5.36 3.58
C TRP A 46 -5.26 -6.29 4.00
N ASP A 47 -5.13 -7.60 3.82
CA ASP A 47 -6.14 -8.55 4.34
C ASP A 47 -5.93 -8.80 5.84
N LEU A 48 -4.73 -8.50 6.34
CA LEU A 48 -4.35 -8.68 7.74
C LEU A 48 -4.56 -7.42 8.58
N VAL A 49 -4.81 -6.25 7.97
CA VAL A 49 -5.10 -5.05 8.75
C VAL A 49 -6.50 -5.13 9.37
N PRO A 50 -6.68 -4.81 10.67
CA PRO A 50 -7.96 -4.96 11.37
C PRO A 50 -9.15 -4.31 10.66
N ARG A 51 -8.91 -3.17 10.00
CA ARG A 51 -9.92 -2.41 9.25
C ARG A 51 -10.50 -3.16 8.04
N ARG A 52 -9.79 -4.15 7.49
CA ARG A 52 -10.21 -4.94 6.32
C ARG A 52 -10.48 -6.41 6.65
N ALA A 53 -9.86 -6.96 7.70
CA ALA A 53 -10.08 -8.33 8.15
C ALA A 53 -11.57 -8.68 8.37
N ASN A 54 -12.36 -7.72 8.89
CA ASN A 54 -13.80 -7.90 9.13
C ASN A 54 -14.67 -7.95 7.87
N LYS A 55 -14.12 -7.75 6.66
CA LYS A 55 -14.89 -7.87 5.40
C LYS A 55 -14.98 -9.31 4.89
N ASN A 56 -14.01 -10.16 5.22
CA ASN A 56 -13.96 -11.54 4.72
C ASN A 56 -14.77 -12.53 5.58
N THR A 57 -15.13 -12.15 6.80
CA THR A 57 -15.95 -12.98 7.71
C THR A 57 -17.47 -12.89 7.44
N GLY A 58 -17.91 -12.04 6.50
CA GLY A 58 -19.32 -11.86 6.13
C GLY A 58 -19.80 -12.64 4.88
N LYS A 59 -18.91 -13.34 4.17
CA LYS A 59 -19.25 -14.21 3.03
C LYS A 59 -19.05 -15.68 3.39
N GLY A 60 -19.98 -16.21 4.16
CA GLY A 60 -19.97 -17.62 4.54
C GLY A 60 -21.10 -17.93 5.50
N ASN A 61 -22.33 -17.93 4.98
CA ASN A 61 -23.52 -18.67 5.43
C ASN A 61 -24.78 -18.04 4.82
N GLY A 62 -24.82 -17.99 3.49
CA GLY A 62 -26.07 -17.90 2.73
C GLY A 62 -26.33 -19.28 2.16
N LYS A 63 -27.45 -19.86 2.58
CA LYS A 63 -28.07 -21.10 2.07
C LYS A 63 -27.95 -21.26 0.56
#